data_AF-A0A7C6YFD1-F1
#
_entry.id   AF-A0A7C6YFD1-F1
#
_cell.length_a   1.000
_cell.length_b   1.000
_cell.length_c   1.000
_cell.angle_alpha   90.00
_cell.angle_beta   90.00
_cell.angle_gamma   90.00
#
_symmetry.space_group_name_H-M   'P 1'
#
loop_
_entity.id
_entity.type
_entity.pdbx_description
1 polymer ?
#
loop_
_entity_poly.entity_id
_entity_poly.type
_entity_poly.pdbx_seq_one_letter_code
_entity_poly.pdbx_strand_id
1 'polypeptide(L)'
;QQEGKPARGWKVLLPWQCLPEQVVVEAPRPVFETIGQVIVKADLSGAQGVHRQELVPVVLDREGNELVGVEVSPGKVEVTIILVKEEPEDNTQ
;
A
#
# COMPACT_ATOMS: atom_id res chain seq x y z
N GLN A 1 2.88 0.26 -0.34
CA GLN A 1 3.65 1.30 -1.04
C GLN A 1 2.67 2.29 -1.65
N GLN A 2 3.02 3.58 -1.68
CA GLN A 2 2.21 4.61 -2.33
C GLN A 2 2.81 4.90 -3.70
N GLU A 3 1.94 5.03 -4.70
CA GLU A 3 2.28 5.50 -6.03
C GLU A 3 1.47 6.77 -6.34
N GLY A 4 2.00 7.64 -7.20
CA GLY A 4 1.35 8.92 -7.49
C GLY A 4 1.47 9.95 -6.37
N LYS A 5 0.84 11.11 -6.56
CA LYS A 5 0.80 12.21 -5.58
C LYS A 5 -0.64 12.59 -5.27
N PRO A 6 -0.98 12.81 -3.98
CA PRO A 6 -2.23 13.47 -3.60
C PRO A 6 -2.52 14.73 -4.40
N ALA A 7 -3.77 15.18 -4.39
CA ALA A 7 -4.10 16.50 -4.93
C ALA A 7 -3.27 17.59 -4.23
N ARG A 8 -2.97 18.68 -4.95
CA ARG A 8 -2.20 19.81 -4.41
C ARG A 8 -2.83 20.34 -3.13
N GLY A 9 -2.01 20.56 -2.10
CA GLY A 9 -2.48 21.01 -0.77
C GLY A 9 -3.11 19.90 0.08
N TRP A 10 -2.85 18.64 -0.24
CA TRP A 10 -3.24 17.49 0.58
C TRP A 10 -2.00 16.68 0.97
N LYS A 11 -1.95 16.26 2.23
CA LYS A 11 -0.92 15.38 2.78
C LYS A 11 -1.54 14.09 3.30
N VAL A 12 -0.80 12.99 3.16
CA VAL A 12 -1.23 11.70 3.72
C VAL A 12 -1.03 11.72 5.23
N LEU A 13 -2.09 11.38 5.97
CA LEU A 13 -2.03 11.12 7.39
C LEU A 13 -1.63 9.66 7.61
N LEU A 14 -0.61 9.45 8.45
CA LEU A 14 -0.14 8.13 8.84
C LEU A 14 -0.63 7.78 10.26
N PRO A 15 -0.83 6.48 10.59
CA PRO A 15 -0.70 5.33 9.69
C PRO A 15 -1.92 5.14 8.79
N TRP A 16 -1.72 4.53 7.61
CA TRP A 16 -2.82 4.00 6.80
C TRP A 16 -3.32 2.67 7.38
N GLN A 17 -4.54 2.28 7.02
CA GLN A 17 -5.17 1.04 7.48
C GLN A 17 -5.29 0.03 6.34
N CYS A 18 -5.03 -1.24 6.65
CA CYS A 18 -5.19 -2.37 5.74
C CYS A 18 -6.14 -3.40 6.38
N LEU A 19 -7.12 -3.90 5.64
CA LEU A 19 -8.04 -4.93 6.11
C LEU A 19 -8.14 -6.08 5.09
N PRO A 20 -7.69 -7.30 5.44
CA PRO A 20 -6.99 -7.66 6.67
C PRO A 20 -5.56 -7.08 6.73
N GLU A 21 -5.03 -6.96 7.94
CA GLU A 21 -3.61 -6.57 8.16
C GLU A 21 -2.63 -7.70 7.83
N GLN A 22 -3.11 -8.94 7.77
CA GLN A 22 -2.32 -10.13 7.52
C GLN A 22 -2.92 -10.95 6.39
N VAL A 23 -2.04 -11.60 5.63
CA VAL A 23 -2.40 -12.52 4.55
C VAL A 23 -1.60 -13.82 4.71
N VAL A 24 -2.18 -14.91 4.24
CA VAL A 24 -1.50 -16.20 4.12
C VAL A 24 -0.88 -16.28 2.73
N VAL A 25 0.39 -16.70 2.67
CA VAL A 25 1.09 -16.93 1.40
C VAL A 25 1.45 -18.40 1.29
N GLU A 26 1.03 -19.03 0.18
CA GLU A 26 1.35 -20.39 -0.17
C GLU A 26 2.26 -20.41 -1.39
N ALA A 27 3.34 -21.18 -1.32
CA ALA A 27 4.32 -21.29 -2.40
C ALA A 27 5.13 -22.59 -2.28
N PRO A 28 5.72 -23.09 -3.39
CA PRO A 28 6.74 -24.14 -3.32
C PRO A 28 7.89 -23.70 -2.42
N ARG A 29 8.42 -24.61 -1.60
CA ARG A 29 9.48 -24.31 -0.60
C ARG A 29 10.64 -23.46 -1.15
N PRO A 30 11.23 -23.74 -2.34
CA PRO A 30 12.31 -22.92 -2.88
C PRO A 30 11.91 -21.47 -3.14
N VAL A 31 10.66 -21.24 -3.55
CA VAL A 31 10.09 -19.89 -3.79
C VAL A 31 9.74 -19.22 -2.46
N PHE A 32 9.19 -19.98 -1.52
CA PHE A 32 8.85 -19.45 -0.20
C PHE A 32 10.09 -18.91 0.54
N GLU A 33 11.23 -19.61 0.44
CA GLU A 33 12.48 -19.20 1.08
C GLU A 33 13.08 -17.90 0.51
N THR A 34 12.70 -17.52 -0.72
CA THR A 34 13.15 -16.27 -1.36
C THR A 34 12.24 -15.07 -1.09
N ILE A 35 11.06 -15.26 -0.50
CA ILE A 35 10.12 -14.17 -0.19
C ILE A 35 10.82 -13.14 0.70
N GLY A 36 10.80 -11.89 0.27
CA GLY A 36 11.31 -10.74 1.02
C GLY A 36 10.18 -9.96 1.69
N GLN A 37 9.13 -9.63 0.93
CA GLN A 37 8.02 -8.81 1.42
C GLN A 37 6.73 -9.06 0.63
N VAL A 38 5.60 -8.73 1.27
CA VAL A 38 4.29 -8.63 0.61
C VAL A 38 3.86 -7.18 0.65
N ILE A 39 3.53 -6.61 -0.51
CA ILE A 39 3.15 -5.21 -0.62
C ILE A 39 1.80 -5.06 -1.30
N VAL A 40 1.16 -3.93 -1.05
CA VAL A 40 0.04 -3.42 -1.86
C VAL A 40 0.45 -2.07 -2.43
N LYS A 41 0.05 -1.76 -3.67
CA LYS A 41 0.36 -0.51 -4.35
C LYS A 41 -0.90 0.35 -4.44
N ALA A 42 -0.96 1.39 -3.64
CA ALA A 42 -2.10 2.32 -3.63
C ALA A 42 -1.75 3.56 -4.47
N ASP A 43 -2.53 3.81 -5.53
CA ASP A 43 -2.40 5.04 -6.32
C ASP A 43 -3.12 6.19 -5.62
N LEU A 44 -2.39 7.26 -5.32
CA LEU A 44 -2.90 8.46 -4.66
C LEU A 44 -3.07 9.64 -5.62
N SER A 45 -2.94 9.43 -6.93
CA SER A 45 -3.02 10.47 -7.95
C SER A 45 -4.31 11.29 -7.84
N GLY A 46 -4.18 12.54 -7.38
CA GLY A 46 -5.32 13.45 -7.20
C GLY A 46 -6.25 13.11 -6.04
N ALA A 47 -5.87 12.19 -5.14
CA ALA A 47 -6.68 11.80 -4.00
C ALA A 47 -6.87 12.95 -2.99
N GLN A 48 -8.03 12.95 -2.33
CA GLN A 48 -8.46 13.93 -1.33
C GLN A 48 -9.29 13.23 -0.26
N GLY A 49 -9.28 13.74 0.97
CA GLY A 49 -10.11 13.23 2.08
C GLY A 49 -9.83 11.76 2.39
N VAL A 50 -10.90 10.98 2.58
CA VAL A 50 -10.77 9.52 2.81
C VAL A 50 -10.72 8.81 1.47
N HIS A 51 -9.62 8.09 1.23
CA HIS A 51 -9.40 7.34 0.00
C HIS A 51 -9.33 5.83 0.31
N ARG A 52 -10.21 5.05 -0.32
CA ARG A 52 -10.32 3.59 -0.10
C ARG A 52 -10.14 2.84 -1.41
N GLN A 53 -9.37 1.77 -1.38
CA GLN A 53 -9.13 0.90 -2.54
C GLN A 53 -9.08 -0.57 -2.12
N GLU A 54 -9.66 -1.46 -2.92
CA GLU A 54 -9.35 -2.89 -2.85
C GLU A 54 -8.14 -3.17 -3.73
N LEU A 55 -7.08 -3.72 -3.13
CA LEU A 55 -5.81 -3.97 -3.81
C LEU A 55 -5.44 -5.44 -3.72
N VAL A 56 -4.84 -5.95 -4.79
CA VAL A 56 -4.26 -7.30 -4.83
C VAL A 56 -2.84 -7.22 -4.24
N PRO A 57 -2.51 -8.01 -3.21
CA PRO A 57 -1.14 -8.07 -2.70
C PRO A 57 -0.18 -8.65 -3.74
N VAL A 58 1.02 -8.07 -3.80
CA VAL A 58 2.13 -8.53 -4.64
C VAL A 58 3.24 -9.04 -3.74
N VAL A 59 3.72 -10.25 -4.01
CA VAL A 59 4.83 -10.87 -3.27
C VAL A 59 6.12 -10.57 -4.00
N LEU A 60 7.09 -9.99 -3.29
CA LEU A 60 8.40 -9.66 -3.81
C LEU A 60 9.48 -10.52 -3.14
N ASP A 61 10.53 -10.82 -3.89
CA ASP A 61 11.76 -11.38 -3.35
C ASP A 61 12.57 -10.33 -2.57
N ARG A 62 13.75 -10.74 -2.06
CA ARG A 62 14.66 -9.86 -1.31
C ARG A 62 15.34 -8.79 -2.17
N GLU A 63 15.32 -8.95 -3.50
CA GLU A 63 15.87 -8.01 -4.47
C GLU A 63 14.79 -7.02 -4.97
N GLY A 64 13.52 -7.26 -4.62
CA GLY A 64 12.37 -6.45 -5.01
C GLY A 64 11.69 -6.91 -6.30
N ASN A 65 12.05 -8.07 -6.84
CA ASN A 65 11.38 -8.64 -8.01
C ASN A 65 10.09 -9.34 -7.62
N GLU A 66 9.08 -9.28 -8.49
CA GLU A 66 7.82 -9.98 -8.29
C GLU A 66 8.01 -11.50 -8.43
N LEU A 67 7.51 -12.24 -7.45
CA LEU A 67 7.54 -13.69 -7.44
C LEU A 67 6.29 -14.27 -8.13
N VAL A 68 6.51 -15.22 -9.03
CA VAL A 68 5.45 -15.98 -9.70
C VAL A 68 5.26 -17.35 -9.04
N GLY A 69 4.06 -17.94 -9.19
CA GLY A 69 3.76 -19.26 -8.61
C GLY A 69 3.52 -19.24 -7.09
N VAL A 70 3.06 -18.09 -6.59
CA VAL A 70 2.64 -17.88 -5.20
C VAL A 70 1.14 -17.62 -5.16
N GLU A 71 0.47 -18.12 -4.13
CA GLU A 71 -0.93 -17.83 -3.85
C GLU A 71 -1.04 -17.00 -2.57
N VAL A 72 -1.88 -15.97 -2.59
CA VAL A 72 -2.11 -15.09 -1.44
C VAL A 72 -3.58 -15.13 -1.07
N SER A 73 -3.87 -15.37 0.22
CA SER A 73 -5.22 -15.45 0.76
C SER A 73 -5.39 -14.55 2.00
N PRO A 74 -6.38 -13.63 2.01
CA PRO A 74 -7.27 -13.31 0.90
C PRO A 74 -6.54 -12.65 -0.27
N GLY A 75 -7.01 -12.89 -1.49
CA GLY A 75 -6.42 -12.32 -2.72
C GLY A 75 -6.64 -10.81 -2.89
N LYS A 76 -7.35 -10.18 -1.95
CA LYS A 76 -7.59 -8.73 -1.90
C LYS A 76 -7.50 -8.22 -0.46
N VAL A 77 -7.01 -7.00 -0.33
CA VAL A 77 -6.95 -6.24 0.92
C VAL A 77 -7.57 -4.87 0.66
N GLU A 78 -8.46 -4.43 1.54
CA GLU A 78 -8.95 -3.05 1.53
C GLU A 78 -7.91 -2.15 2.20
N VAL A 79 -7.49 -1.10 1.51
CA VAL A 79 -6.59 -0.08 2.04
C VAL A 79 -7.33 1.23 2.19
N THR A 80 -7.33 1.77 3.40
CA THR A 80 -7.89 3.09 3.71
C THR A 80 -6.76 4.06 4.03
N ILE A 81 -6.67 5.14 3.24
CA ILE A 81 -5.69 6.22 3.37
C ILE A 81 -6.45 7.51 3.66
N ILE A 82 -6.10 8.18 4.76
CA ILE A 82 -6.69 9.45 5.14
C ILE A 82 -5.76 10.57 4.64
N LEU A 83 -6.30 11.49 3.87
CA LEU A 83 -5.62 12.69 3.43
C LEU A 83 -6.24 13.90 4.12
N VAL A 84 -5.39 14.80 4.61
CA VAL A 84 -5.79 16.06 5.24
C VAL A 84 -5.29 17.23 4.42
N LYS A 85 -6.04 18.34 4.42
CA LYS A 85 -5.56 19.57 3.80
C LYS A 85 -4.31 20.04 4.54
N GLU A 86 -3.32 20.43 3.77
CA GLU A 86 -2.18 21.16 4.26
C GLU A 86 -2.68 22.58 4.57
N GLU A 87 -2.83 22.89 5.85
CA GLU A 87 -3.04 24.28 6.24
C GLU A 87 -1.81 25.07 5.79
N PRO A 88 -1.99 26.26 5.18
CA PRO A 88 -0.85 27.13 4.91
C PRO A 88 -0.18 27.41 6.26
N GLU A 89 1.12 27.15 6.35
CA GLU A 89 1.92 27.63 7.47
C GLU A 89 1.77 29.16 7.47
N ASP A 90 1.00 29.68 8.43
CA ASP A 90 0.84 31.11 8.63
C ASP A 90 2.22 31.63 9.06
N ASN A 91 2.99 32.08 8.07
CA ASN A 91 4.32 32.62 8.24
C ASN A 91 4.16 34.00 8.91
N THR A 92 3.90 33.98 10.21
CA THR A 92 3.79 35.19 11.03
C THR A 92 5.22 35.64 11.27
N GLN A 93 5.68 36.58 10.45
CA GLN A 93 6.87 37.41 10.68
C GLN A 93 6.72 38.23 11.97
#